data_AF-A0A7J6US11-F1
#
_entry.id   AF-A0A7J6US11-F1
#
_cell.length_a   1.000
_cell.length_b   1.000
_cell.length_c   1.000
_cell.angle_alpha   90.00
_cell.angle_beta   90.00
_cell.angle_gamma   90.00
#
_symmetry.space_group_name_H-M   'P 1'
#
loop_
_entity.id
_entity.type
_entity.pdbx_description
1 polymer ?
#
loop_
_entity_poly.entity_id
_entity_poly.type
_entity_poly.pdbx_seq_one_letter_code
_entity_poly.pdbx_strand_id
1 'polypeptide(L)'
;MWFLGLISCALLSFLNQFFAYRTEPLVISQITVQVATLPIGHFMAKIIPKTKFKLGSKEFSLNPGPFNIKEHVLISIFANAGTAFNNGSAYAVGIVTIIKAFYRREISFVAGWILIVTTQVLGYGWAGLLRKYVVEPAHMWWPSTLVQVSIFRYAFLASRNKFVEMLL
;
A
#
# COMPACT_ATOMS: atom_id res chain seq x y z
N MET A 1 -6.01 6.25 -8.84
CA MET A 1 -5.57 5.00 -8.17
C MET A 1 -4.07 4.68 -8.34
N TRP A 2 -3.61 4.25 -9.53
CA TRP A 2 -2.25 3.71 -9.73
C TRP A 2 -1.10 4.62 -9.28
N PHE A 3 -1.15 5.90 -9.66
CA PHE A 3 -0.13 6.88 -9.28
C PHE A 3 -0.02 7.02 -7.75
N LEU A 4 -1.15 7.22 -7.07
CA LEU A 4 -1.20 7.29 -5.61
C LEU A 4 -0.75 5.97 -4.96
N GLY A 5 -1.21 4.82 -5.46
CA GLY A 5 -0.82 3.51 -4.94
C GLY A 5 0.69 3.26 -5.03
N LEU A 6 1.30 3.53 -6.19
CA LEU A 6 2.74 3.33 -6.40
C LEU A 6 3.58 4.29 -5.55
N ILE A 7 3.22 5.57 -5.48
CA ILE A 7 3.93 6.55 -4.66
C ILE A 7 3.80 6.20 -3.19
N SER A 8 2.59 5.88 -2.72
CA SER A 8 2.39 5.49 -1.33
C SER A 8 3.16 4.22 -0.98
N CYS A 9 3.20 3.23 -1.87
CA CYS A 9 3.99 2.01 -1.69
C CYS A 9 5.50 2.32 -1.59
N ALA A 10 6.04 3.07 -2.56
CA ALA A 10 7.46 3.40 -2.62
C ALA A 10 7.91 4.25 -1.42
N LEU A 11 7.14 5.30 -1.08
CA LEU A 11 7.42 6.18 0.04
C LEU A 11 7.39 5.41 1.37
N LEU A 12 6.37 4.57 1.55
CA LEU A 12 6.20 3.84 2.79
C LEU A 12 7.26 2.75 2.97
N SER A 13 7.64 2.06 1.89
CA SER A 13 8.74 1.11 1.90
C SER A 13 10.08 1.78 2.23
N PHE A 14 10.35 2.94 1.63
CA PHE A 14 11.54 3.74 1.93
C PHE A 14 11.58 4.19 3.39
N LEU A 15 10.49 4.78 3.90
CA LEU A 15 10.43 5.26 5.28
C LEU A 15 10.61 4.12 6.28
N ASN A 16 9.92 2.99 6.09
CA ASN A 16 10.07 1.84 6.98
C ASN A 16 11.49 1.26 6.92
N GLN A 17 12.10 1.19 5.74
CA GLN A 17 13.49 0.76 5.61
C GLN A 17 14.46 1.71 6.30
N PHE A 18 14.22 3.02 6.21
CA PHE A 18 15.04 4.04 6.84
C PHE A 18 14.93 3.99 8.37
N PHE A 19 13.71 3.88 8.90
CA PHE A 19 13.49 3.79 10.34
C PHE A 19 13.94 2.46 10.94
N ALA A 20 13.99 1.37 10.14
CA ALA A 20 14.47 0.07 10.61
C ALA A 20 15.94 0.07 11.08
N TYR A 21 16.77 1.00 10.59
CA TYR A 21 18.17 1.13 11.02
C TYR A 21 18.36 1.98 12.28
N ARG A 22 17.30 2.59 12.83
CA ARG A 22 17.39 3.31 14.10
C ARG A 22 17.44 2.32 15.28
N THR A 23 18.09 2.75 16.36
CA THR A 23 18.15 2.02 17.62
C THR A 23 16.77 1.65 18.16
N GLU A 24 15.78 2.51 17.94
CA GLU A 24 14.36 2.25 18.17
C GLU A 24 13.62 2.25 16.82
N PRO A 25 13.34 1.06 16.24
CA PRO A 25 12.67 0.96 14.96
C PRO A 25 11.24 1.49 15.03
N LEU A 26 10.91 2.44 14.16
CA LEU A 26 9.55 2.94 13.98
C LEU A 26 8.93 2.29 12.74
N VAL A 27 7.79 1.61 12.92
CA VAL A 27 7.05 1.01 11.82
C VAL A 27 5.87 1.91 11.47
N ILE A 28 5.87 2.46 10.26
CA ILE A 28 4.75 3.22 9.74
C ILE A 28 3.79 2.23 9.10
N SER A 29 2.63 2.07 9.73
CA SER A 29 1.58 1.17 9.27
C SER A 29 0.87 1.69 8.01
N GLN A 30 0.21 0.78 7.29
CA GLN A 30 -0.63 1.15 6.13
C GLN A 30 -1.83 2.05 6.49
N ILE A 31 -2.23 2.11 7.76
CA ILE A 31 -3.36 2.92 8.23
C ILE A 31 -3.08 4.40 8.00
N THR A 32 -1.83 4.84 8.16
CA THR A 32 -1.43 6.22 7.87
C THR A 32 -1.72 6.60 6.43
N VAL A 33 -1.43 5.70 5.48
CA VAL A 33 -1.79 5.92 4.07
C VAL A 33 -3.29 5.88 3.89
N GLN A 34 -4.00 4.93 4.50
CA GLN A 34 -5.47 4.85 4.43
C GLN A 34 -6.15 6.15 4.86
N VAL A 35 -5.66 6.81 5.92
CA VAL A 35 -6.19 8.11 6.38
C VAL A 35 -5.77 9.24 5.43
N ALA A 36 -4.51 9.27 5.01
CA ALA A 36 -3.97 10.35 4.16
C ALA A 36 -4.54 10.35 2.73
N THR A 37 -4.83 9.18 2.16
CA THR A 37 -5.30 9.08 0.77
C THR A 37 -6.73 9.56 0.57
N LEU A 38 -7.53 9.66 1.64
CA LEU A 38 -8.90 10.17 1.55
C LEU A 38 -8.95 11.67 1.18
N PRO A 39 -8.32 12.61 1.93
CA PRO A 39 -8.29 14.01 1.55
C PRO A 39 -7.50 14.24 0.26
N ILE A 40 -6.38 13.54 0.05
CA ILE A 40 -5.56 13.65 -1.16
C ILE A 40 -6.33 13.16 -2.40
N GLY A 41 -7.07 12.05 -2.28
CA GLY A 41 -7.90 11.50 -3.36
C GLY A 41 -9.02 12.45 -3.77
N HIS A 42 -9.74 13.05 -2.81
CA HIS A 42 -10.75 14.07 -3.09
C HIS A 42 -10.15 15.36 -3.66
N PHE A 43 -8.98 15.78 -3.16
CA PHE A 43 -8.29 16.97 -3.66
C PHE A 43 -7.80 16.78 -5.10
N MET A 44 -7.18 15.64 -5.41
CA MET A 44 -6.79 15.29 -6.78
C MET A 44 -8.00 15.16 -7.70
N ALA A 45 -9.11 14.57 -7.24
CA ALA A 45 -10.33 14.48 -8.05
C ALA A 45 -10.93 15.86 -8.38
N LYS A 46 -10.73 16.86 -7.51
CA LYS A 46 -11.21 18.24 -7.69
C LYS A 46 -10.27 19.11 -8.55
N ILE A 47 -8.95 18.86 -8.48
CA ILE A 47 -7.94 19.68 -9.15
C ILE A 47 -7.54 19.13 -10.51
N ILE A 48 -7.54 17.82 -10.70
CA ILE A 48 -7.16 17.25 -11.99
C ILE A 48 -8.28 17.54 -13.00
N PRO A 49 -7.99 18.36 -14.04
CA PRO A 49 -8.99 18.69 -15.04
C PRO A 49 -9.48 17.42 -15.73
N LYS A 50 -10.77 17.39 -16.10
CA LYS A 50 -11.42 16.30 -16.86
C LYS A 50 -10.97 16.26 -18.33
N THR A 51 -9.72 16.63 -18.60
CA THR A 51 -9.17 16.68 -19.95
C THR A 51 -9.01 15.25 -20.45
N LYS A 52 -9.86 14.89 -21.41
CA LYS A 52 -9.75 13.66 -22.19
C LYS A 52 -8.61 13.84 -23.19
N PHE A 53 -7.53 13.09 -23.03
CA PHE A 53 -6.47 13.02 -24.01
C PHE A 53 -6.79 11.92 -25.01
N LYS A 54 -6.91 12.28 -26.28
CA LYS A 54 -7.01 11.30 -27.38
C LYS A 54 -5.61 10.89 -27.81
N LEU A 55 -5.26 9.62 -27.63
CA LEU A 55 -4.07 9.02 -28.22
C LEU A 55 -4.53 7.98 -29.24
N GLY A 56 -4.66 8.39 -30.51
CA GLY A 56 -5.22 7.57 -31.58
C GLY A 56 -6.73 7.30 -31.41
N SER A 57 -7.17 6.06 -31.63
CA SER A 57 -8.60 5.65 -31.51
C SER A 57 -9.08 5.40 -30.07
N LYS A 58 -8.26 5.67 -29.05
CA LYS A 58 -8.62 5.47 -27.63
C LYS A 58 -8.64 6.81 -26.89
N GLU A 59 -9.79 7.13 -26.30
CA GLU A 59 -9.95 8.27 -25.39
C GLU A 59 -9.45 7.87 -24.00
N PHE A 60 -8.39 8.53 -23.51
CA PHE A 60 -7.90 8.37 -22.14
C PHE A 60 -8.27 9.62 -21.34
N SER A 61 -9.20 9.47 -20.38
CA SER A 61 -9.45 10.53 -19.39
C SER A 61 -8.48 10.36 -18.23
N LEU A 62 -7.67 11.39 -17.92
CA LEU A 62 -6.83 11.40 -16.72
C LEU A 62 -7.66 11.43 -15.42
N ASN A 63 -8.94 11.83 -15.51
CA ASN A 63 -9.88 11.82 -14.40
C ASN A 63 -11.12 10.98 -14.81
N PRO A 64 -11.13 9.66 -14.55
CA PRO A 64 -12.24 8.79 -14.95
C PRO A 64 -13.50 8.98 -14.08
N GLY A 65 -13.44 9.69 -12.94
CA GLY A 65 -14.60 9.94 -12.09
C GLY A 65 -14.25 10.29 -10.63
N PRO A 66 -15.25 10.55 -9.79
CA PRO A 66 -15.06 10.83 -8.36
C PRO A 66 -14.40 9.64 -7.65
N PHE A 67 -13.52 9.95 -6.69
CA PHE A 67 -12.76 8.97 -5.92
C PHE A 67 -13.70 7.97 -5.24
N ASN A 68 -13.55 6.69 -5.59
CA ASN A 68 -14.44 5.64 -5.12
C ASN A 68 -13.80 4.84 -3.98
N ILE A 69 -14.62 4.25 -3.10
CA ILE A 69 -14.16 3.36 -2.03
C ILE A 69 -13.31 2.20 -2.58
N LYS A 70 -13.62 1.71 -3.78
CA LYS A 70 -12.82 0.67 -4.44
C LYS A 70 -11.39 1.13 -4.74
N GLU A 71 -11.23 2.36 -5.22
CA GLU A 71 -9.90 2.92 -5.48
C GLU A 71 -9.14 3.16 -4.19
N HIS A 72 -9.82 3.62 -3.14
CA HIS A 72 -9.24 3.81 -1.82
C HIS A 72 -8.73 2.50 -1.22
N VAL A 73 -9.56 1.45 -1.26
CA VAL A 73 -9.19 0.11 -0.80
C VAL A 73 -7.97 -0.40 -1.57
N LEU A 74 -7.96 -0.24 -2.90
CA LEU A 74 -6.83 -0.70 -3.71
C LEU A 74 -5.53 0.05 -3.38
N ILE A 75 -5.58 1.37 -3.17
CA ILE A 75 -4.41 2.15 -2.74
C ILE A 75 -3.89 1.65 -1.38
N SER A 76 -4.77 1.32 -0.44
CA SER A 76 -4.36 0.74 0.85
C SER A 76 -3.73 -0.63 0.71
N ILE A 77 -4.18 -1.47 -0.24
CA ILE A 77 -3.52 -2.75 -0.55
C ILE A 77 -2.09 -2.52 -1.07
N PHE A 78 -1.88 -1.53 -1.96
CA PHE A 78 -0.54 -1.15 -2.39
C PHE A 78 0.34 -0.68 -1.23
N ALA A 79 -0.22 0.12 -0.32
CA ALA A 79 0.50 0.56 0.88
C ALA A 79 0.88 -0.62 1.80
N ASN A 80 -0.02 -1.61 1.94
CA ASN A 80 0.23 -2.83 2.71
C ASN A 80 1.41 -3.64 2.15
N ALA A 81 1.49 -3.75 0.82
CA ALA A 81 2.62 -4.40 0.17
C ALA A 81 3.93 -3.64 0.45
N GLY A 82 3.90 -2.31 0.50
CA GLY A 82 5.04 -1.46 0.84
C GLY A 82 5.54 -1.60 2.28
N THR A 83 4.70 -2.02 3.24
CA THR A 83 5.06 -2.23 4.65
C THR A 83 5.33 -3.69 5.01
N ALA A 84 5.44 -4.58 4.01
CA ALA A 84 5.58 -6.01 4.23
C ALA A 84 4.56 -6.56 5.26
N PHE A 85 3.27 -6.26 5.07
CA PHE A 85 2.20 -6.67 5.98
C PHE A 85 2.23 -6.02 7.37
N ASN A 86 2.59 -4.74 7.43
CA ASN A 86 2.86 -3.98 8.67
C ASN A 86 4.05 -4.50 9.49
N ASN A 87 4.94 -5.29 8.89
CA ASN A 87 6.19 -5.73 9.53
C ASN A 87 7.38 -4.80 9.20
N GLY A 88 7.13 -3.70 8.50
CA GLY A 88 8.11 -2.67 8.18
C GLY A 88 8.90 -3.01 6.92
N SER A 89 10.10 -3.57 7.10
CA SER A 89 11.07 -3.84 6.04
C SER A 89 10.98 -5.29 5.52
N ALA A 90 11.42 -5.51 4.28
CA ALA A 90 11.59 -6.85 3.73
C ALA A 90 12.65 -7.61 4.55
N TYR A 91 12.26 -8.75 5.11
CA TYR A 91 13.09 -9.56 6.02
C TYR A 91 14.50 -9.85 5.47
N ALA A 92 14.59 -10.16 4.17
CA ALA A 92 15.83 -10.44 3.47
C ALA A 92 16.85 -9.28 3.48
N VAL A 93 16.40 -8.03 3.63
CA VAL A 93 17.31 -6.88 3.77
C VAL A 93 18.15 -7.03 5.04
N GLY A 94 17.57 -7.54 6.13
CA GLY A 94 18.29 -7.83 7.37
C GLY A 94 19.44 -8.82 7.17
N ILE A 95 19.23 -9.86 6.36
CA ILE A 95 20.27 -10.86 6.03
C ILE A 95 21.45 -10.18 5.32
N VAL A 96 21.16 -9.37 4.29
CA VAL A 96 22.19 -8.65 3.54
C VAL A 96 22.95 -7.69 4.45
N THR A 97 22.24 -6.98 5.33
CA THR A 97 22.83 -6.07 6.31
C THR A 97 23.75 -6.80 7.28
N ILE A 98 23.32 -7.95 7.83
CA ILE A 98 24.15 -8.72 8.77
C ILE A 98 25.44 -9.19 8.10
N ILE A 99 25.38 -9.65 6.86
CA ILE A 99 26.58 -10.12 6.13
C ILE A 99 27.57 -8.97 5.90
N LYS A 100 27.07 -7.77 5.57
CA LYS A 100 27.91 -6.59 5.40
C LYS A 100 28.46 -6.06 6.73
N ALA A 101 27.62 -5.94 7.76
CA ALA A 101 27.95 -5.29 9.02
C ALA A 101 28.74 -6.19 9.99
N PHE A 102 28.34 -7.46 10.15
CA PHE A 102 28.98 -8.39 11.10
C PHE A 102 30.08 -9.23 10.46
N TYR A 103 29.81 -9.78 9.27
CA TYR A 103 30.76 -10.69 8.60
C TYR A 103 31.78 -9.95 7.71
N ARG A 104 31.63 -8.62 7.54
CA ARG A 104 32.50 -7.75 6.72
C ARG A 104 32.75 -8.32 5.32
N ARG A 105 31.77 -9.04 4.76
CA ARG A 105 31.83 -9.58 3.41
C ARG A 105 31.00 -8.74 2.46
N GLU A 106 31.57 -8.45 1.31
CA GLU A 106 30.84 -7.78 0.24
C GLU A 106 30.03 -8.81 -0.55
N ILE A 107 28.72 -8.58 -0.59
CA ILE A 107 27.82 -9.29 -1.51
C ILE A 107 27.57 -8.37 -2.69
N SER A 108 27.60 -8.94 -3.90
CA SER A 108 27.22 -8.22 -5.11
C SER A 108 25.78 -7.73 -5.03
N PHE A 109 25.52 -6.52 -5.54
CA PHE A 109 24.18 -5.92 -5.53
C PHE A 109 23.13 -6.87 -6.14
N VAL A 110 23.48 -7.51 -7.26
CA VAL A 110 22.59 -8.44 -7.98
C VAL A 110 22.24 -9.66 -7.12
N ALA A 111 23.20 -10.25 -6.41
CA ALA A 111 22.94 -11.40 -5.54
C ALA A 111 22.01 -11.02 -4.38
N GLY A 112 22.25 -9.86 -3.75
CA GLY A 112 21.36 -9.35 -2.69
C GLY A 112 19.95 -9.05 -3.21
N TRP A 113 19.85 -8.43 -4.39
CA TRP A 113 18.57 -8.12 -5.03
C TRP A 113 17.76 -9.39 -5.34
N ILE A 114 18.38 -10.39 -5.97
CA ILE A 114 17.71 -11.67 -6.28
C ILE A 114 17.27 -12.38 -5.00
N LEU A 115 18.09 -12.36 -3.95
CA LEU A 115 17.74 -12.94 -2.66
C LEU A 115 16.49 -12.26 -2.07
N ILE A 116 16.45 -10.92 -2.07
CA ILE A 116 15.29 -10.16 -1.59
C ILE A 116 14.04 -10.47 -2.42
N VAL A 117 14.14 -10.40 -3.75
CA VAL A 117 13.01 -10.67 -4.65
C VAL A 117 12.47 -12.09 -4.47
N THR A 118 13.35 -13.09 -4.37
CA THR A 118 12.94 -14.49 -4.20
C THR A 118 12.17 -14.70 -2.90
N THR A 119 12.62 -14.08 -1.79
CA THR A 119 11.91 -14.19 -0.51
C THR A 119 10.52 -13.57 -0.54
N GLN A 120 10.37 -12.42 -1.21
CA GLN A 120 9.07 -11.77 -1.38
C GLN A 120 8.15 -12.58 -2.31
N VAL A 121 8.66 -13.04 -3.46
CA VAL A 121 7.88 -13.84 -4.42
C VAL A 121 7.41 -15.15 -3.80
N LEU A 122 8.27 -15.82 -3.03
CA LEU A 122 7.90 -17.03 -2.31
C LEU A 122 6.77 -16.75 -1.30
N GLY A 123 6.88 -15.68 -0.51
CA GLY A 123 5.85 -15.29 0.46
C GLY A 123 4.48 -15.02 -0.19
N TYR A 124 4.44 -14.21 -1.25
CA TYR A 124 3.21 -13.96 -1.99
C TYR A 124 2.69 -15.20 -2.73
N GLY A 125 3.58 -16.06 -3.22
CA GLY A 125 3.24 -17.32 -3.88
C GLY A 125 2.50 -18.28 -2.95
N TRP A 126 3.01 -18.48 -1.73
CA TRP A 126 2.34 -19.30 -0.71
C TRP A 126 1.00 -18.72 -0.30
N ALA A 127 0.91 -17.39 -0.12
CA ALA A 127 -0.35 -16.72 0.17
C ALA A 127 -1.40 -16.96 -0.94
N GLY A 128 -0.98 -16.98 -2.21
CA GLY A 128 -1.83 -17.29 -3.36
C GLY A 128 -2.35 -18.74 -3.35
N LEU A 129 -1.48 -19.72 -3.07
CA LEU A 129 -1.85 -21.14 -2.99
C LEU A 129 -2.83 -21.42 -1.85
N LEU A 130 -2.61 -20.79 -0.70
CA LEU A 130 -3.43 -20.98 0.50
C LEU A 130 -4.74 -20.17 0.49
N ARG A 131 -4.94 -19.28 -0.49
CA ARG A 131 -6.15 -18.44 -0.60
C ARG A 131 -7.44 -19.24 -0.51
N LYS A 132 -7.52 -20.41 -1.18
CA LYS A 132 -8.69 -21.29 -1.17
C LYS A 132 -9.05 -21.79 0.24
N TYR A 133 -8.05 -21.98 1.10
CA TYR A 133 -8.24 -22.52 2.43
C TYR A 133 -8.40 -21.44 3.50
N VAL A 134 -7.78 -20.27 3.28
CA VAL A 134 -7.60 -19.24 4.30
C VAL A 134 -8.49 -18.02 4.09
N VAL A 135 -8.98 -17.80 2.86
CA VAL A 135 -9.72 -16.59 2.47
C VAL A 135 -11.13 -16.92 1.96
N GLU A 136 -11.30 -17.99 1.18
CA GLU A 136 -12.62 -18.35 0.61
C GLU A 136 -13.64 -18.85 1.65
N PRO A 137 -13.26 -19.59 2.71
CA PRO A 137 -14.24 -20.05 3.70
C PRO A 137 -14.72 -18.90 4.61
N ALA A 138 -16.04 -18.71 4.72
CA ALA A 138 -16.64 -17.61 5.48
C ALA A 138 -16.36 -17.60 6.99
N HIS A 139 -15.97 -18.74 7.56
CA HIS A 139 -15.60 -18.87 8.97
C HIS A 139 -14.16 -18.37 9.25
N MET A 140 -13.33 -18.24 8.22
CA MET A 140 -11.98 -17.71 8.35
C MET A 140 -12.02 -16.18 8.21
N TRP A 141 -11.91 -15.50 9.35
CA TRP A 141 -11.83 -14.04 9.41
C TRP A 141 -10.52 -13.61 10.07
N TRP A 142 -9.99 -12.48 9.61
CA TRP A 142 -8.72 -11.92 10.09
C TRP A 142 -9.01 -10.68 10.95
N PRO A 143 -8.88 -10.75 12.29
CA PRO A 143 -9.27 -9.66 13.18
C PRO A 143 -8.62 -8.31 12.84
N SER A 144 -7.36 -8.35 12.40
CA SER A 144 -6.61 -7.16 11.97
C SER A 144 -7.24 -6.43 10.77
N THR A 145 -7.96 -7.14 9.91
CA THR A 145 -8.64 -6.53 8.76
C THR A 145 -9.93 -5.80 9.15
N LEU A 146 -10.58 -6.20 10.25
CA LEU A 146 -11.81 -5.54 10.72
C LEU A 146 -11.59 -4.07 11.07
N VAL A 147 -10.43 -3.75 11.67
CA VAL A 147 -10.04 -2.37 11.97
C VAL A 147 -9.93 -1.54 10.70
N GLN A 148 -9.45 -2.12 9.60
CA GLN A 148 -9.35 -1.42 8.33
C GLN A 148 -10.73 -1.18 7.70
N VAL A 149 -11.61 -2.19 7.76
CA VAL A 149 -12.98 -2.08 7.22
C VAL A 149 -13.79 -1.04 8.00
N SER A 150 -13.65 -0.96 9.32
CA SER A 150 -14.34 0.05 10.13
C SER A 150 -13.91 1.47 9.76
N ILE A 151 -12.60 1.69 9.53
CA ILE A 151 -12.07 2.97 9.07
C ILE A 151 -12.61 3.34 7.69
N PHE A 152 -12.65 2.40 6.74
CA PHE A 152 -13.23 2.66 5.42
C PHE A 152 -14.71 3.05 5.52
N ARG A 153 -15.50 2.33 6.32
CA ARG A 153 -16.91 2.65 6.54
C ARG A 153 -17.07 4.04 7.14
N TYR A 154 -16.32 4.36 8.19
CA TYR A 154 -16.40 5.66 8.86
C TYR A 154 -15.99 6.82 7.93
N ALA A 155 -14.85 6.67 7.24
CA ALA A 155 -14.31 7.69 6.34
C ALA A 155 -15.31 8.08 5.22
N PHE A 156 -15.98 7.10 4.62
CA PHE A 156 -16.96 7.36 3.56
C PHE A 156 -18.32 7.83 4.11
N LEU A 157 -18.75 7.38 5.29
CA LEU A 157 -19.94 7.92 5.96
C LEU A 157 -19.76 9.39 6.33
N ALA A 158 -18.60 9.74 6.90
CA ALA A 158 -18.26 11.12 7.26
C ALA A 158 -18.17 12.03 6.02
N SER A 159 -17.61 11.52 4.90
CA SER A 159 -17.60 12.23 3.62
C SER A 159 -19.02 12.51 3.09
N ARG A 160 -19.96 11.58 3.31
CA ARG A 160 -21.33 11.71 2.82
C ARG A 160 -22.14 12.70 3.67
N ASN A 161 -21.95 12.70 4.99
CA ASN A 161 -22.60 13.65 5.90
C ASN A 161 -22.11 15.09 5.72
N LYS A 162 -20.81 15.31 5.50
CA LYS A 162 -20.28 16.65 5.18
C LYS A 162 -20.79 17.20 3.84
N PHE A 163 -21.17 16.33 2.91
CA PHE A 163 -21.81 16.75 1.65
C PHE A 163 -23.28 17.15 1.84
N VAL A 164 -23.98 16.52 2.80
CA VAL A 164 -25.37 16.86 3.15
C VAL A 164 -25.44 18.15 3.97
N GLU A 165 -24.52 18.35 4.92
CA GLU A 165 -24.42 19.60 5.70
C GLU A 165 -23.95 20.82 4.89
N MET A 166 -23.35 20.61 3.71
CA MET A 166 -22.92 21.70 2.81
C MET A 166 -23.98 22.05 1.76
N LEU A 167 -25.08 21.27 1.70
CA LEU A 167 -26.24 21.46 0.84
C LEU A 167 -27.50 21.93 1.60
N LEU A 168 -27.39 22.10 2.92
CA LEU A 168 -28.36 22.75 3.82
C LEU A 168 -27.76 24.06 4.33
#